data_AF-A0A948UYH0-F1
#
_entry.id   AF-A0A948UYH0-F1
#
_cell.length_a   1.000
_cell.length_b   1.000
_cell.length_c   1.000
_cell.angle_alpha   90.00
_cell.angle_beta   90.00
_cell.angle_gamma   90.00
#
_symmetry.space_group_name_H-M   'P 1'
#
loop_
_entity.id
_entity.type
_entity.pdbx_description
1 polymer ?
#
loop_
_entity_poly.entity_id
_entity_poly.type
_entity_poly.pdbx_seq_one_letter_code
_entity_poly.pdbx_strand_id
1 'polypeptide(L)'
;MTALVGACGSVKPTVLAEGQGVVRLECTIQEDGRLTDCNVLSERPVGQGFGEAALSAARQARLEPDALRPPGAKVQYNIRFRLDEPAALDLQPPRA
;
A
#
# COMPACT_ATOMS: atom_id res chain seq x y z
N MET A 1 5.43 -21.05 -38.31
CA MET A 1 6.11 -21.07 -37.00
C MET A 1 6.25 -19.63 -36.55
N THR A 2 5.23 -19.08 -35.90
CA THR A 2 5.18 -17.67 -35.52
C THR A 2 5.41 -17.59 -34.03
N ALA A 3 6.62 -17.21 -33.64
CA ALA A 3 6.94 -16.83 -32.27
C ALA A 3 7.74 -15.54 -32.33
N LEU A 4 7.37 -14.59 -31.46
CA LEU A 4 8.20 -13.60 -30.76
C LEU A 4 7.20 -12.60 -30.14
N VAL A 5 6.70 -12.93 -28.95
CA VAL A 5 7.16 -12.34 -27.68
C VAL A 5 6.82 -10.85 -27.63
N GLY A 6 5.63 -10.57 -27.08
CA GLY A 6 5.27 -9.22 -26.66
C GLY A 6 6.04 -8.85 -25.40
N ALA A 7 7.00 -7.95 -25.53
CA ALA A 7 7.55 -7.22 -24.41
C ALA A 7 7.49 -5.72 -24.74
N CYS A 8 6.51 -5.03 -24.17
CA CYS A 8 6.54 -3.58 -24.06
C CYS A 8 5.95 -3.17 -22.70
N GLY A 9 6.53 -3.74 -21.63
CA GLY A 9 6.29 -3.28 -20.28
C GLY A 9 7.35 -2.25 -19.90
N SER A 10 7.17 -0.99 -20.31
CA SER A 10 7.97 0.12 -19.82
C SER A 10 7.70 0.33 -18.33
N VAL A 11 8.39 -0.44 -17.49
CA VAL A 11 8.46 -0.15 -16.05
C VAL A 11 9.37 1.07 -15.94
N LYS A 12 8.81 2.28 -16.03
CA LYS A 12 9.54 3.48 -15.67
C LYS A 12 10.01 3.29 -14.22
N PRO A 13 11.33 3.36 -13.93
CA PRO A 13 11.79 3.51 -12.57
C PRO A 13 11.33 4.90 -12.16
N THR A 14 10.14 5.00 -11.57
CA THR A 14 9.74 6.20 -10.85
C THR A 14 10.70 6.29 -9.69
N VAL A 15 11.70 7.16 -9.83
CA VAL A 15 12.44 7.69 -8.71
C VAL A 15 11.38 8.37 -7.85
N LEU A 16 10.90 7.67 -6.83
CA LEU A 16 10.04 8.28 -5.82
C LEU A 16 10.91 9.37 -5.18
N ALA A 17 10.40 10.59 -5.11
CA ALA A 17 11.14 11.68 -4.48
C ALA A 17 11.53 11.28 -3.05
N GLU A 18 12.61 11.85 -2.53
CA GLU A 18 13.11 11.56 -1.19
C GLU A 18 11.96 11.67 -0.16
N GLY A 19 11.76 10.63 0.64
CA GLY A 19 10.64 10.55 1.58
C GLY A 19 9.31 10.01 1.02
N GLN A 20 9.25 9.55 -0.23
CA GLN A 20 8.07 8.89 -0.80
C GLN A 20 8.28 7.40 -0.99
N GLY A 21 7.24 6.61 -0.69
CA GLY A 21 7.28 5.16 -0.75
C GLY A 21 5.94 4.58 -1.22
N VAL A 22 5.96 3.44 -1.91
CA VAL A 22 4.77 2.66 -2.22
C VAL A 22 5.02 1.21 -1.85
N VAL A 23 4.15 0.66 -1.01
CA VAL A 23 4.18 -0.75 -0.61
C VAL A 23 2.88 -1.40 -1.01
N ARG A 24 2.97 -2.55 -1.67
CA ARG A 24 1.82 -3.41 -1.93
C ARG A 24 1.80 -4.52 -0.89
N LEU A 25 0.66 -4.65 -0.21
CA LEU A 25 0.40 -5.70 0.77
C LEU A 25 -0.65 -6.67 0.23
N GLU A 26 -0.56 -7.91 0.71
CA GLU A 26 -1.65 -8.88 0.70
C GLU A 26 -1.98 -9.23 2.14
N CYS A 27 -3.26 -9.18 2.53
CA CYS A 27 -3.72 -9.55 3.86
C CYS A 27 -4.99 -10.41 3.78
N THR A 28 -5.29 -11.17 4.82
CA THR A 28 -6.55 -11.90 4.99
C THR A 28 -7.50 -11.11 5.89
N ILE A 29 -8.77 -10.99 5.50
CA ILE A 29 -9.81 -10.33 6.32
C ILE A 29 -10.34 -11.29 7.38
N GLN A 30 -10.44 -10.85 8.63
CA GLN A 30 -11.09 -11.58 9.72
C GLN A 30 -12.57 -11.22 9.85
N GLU A 31 -13.35 -12.04 10.57
CA GLU A 31 -14.79 -11.80 10.80
C GLU A 31 -15.09 -10.45 11.46
N ASP A 32 -14.17 -9.98 12.32
CA ASP A 32 -14.27 -8.69 13.01
C ASP A 32 -13.73 -7.50 12.18
N GLY A 33 -13.41 -7.74 10.91
CA GLY A 33 -12.87 -6.76 9.99
C GLY A 33 -11.38 -6.46 10.16
N ARG A 34 -10.68 -7.14 11.08
CA ARG A 34 -9.22 -6.99 11.21
C ARG A 34 -8.50 -7.68 10.07
N LEU A 35 -7.27 -7.25 9.81
CA LEU A 35 -6.40 -7.87 8.83
C LEU A 35 -5.37 -8.77 9.52
N THR A 36 -5.22 -9.99 9.04
CA THR A 36 -4.23 -10.98 9.50
C THR A 36 -3.40 -11.50 8.31
N ASP A 37 -2.34 -12.25 8.60
CA ASP A 37 -1.47 -12.90 7.60
C ASP A 37 -0.96 -11.93 6.51
N CYS A 38 -0.69 -10.68 6.92
CA CYS A 38 -0.24 -9.64 6.01
C CYS A 38 1.19 -9.90 5.52
N ASN A 39 1.37 -9.89 4.20
CA ASN A 39 2.66 -10.05 3.54
C ASN A 39 2.96 -8.88 2.58
N VAL A 40 4.23 -8.49 2.49
CA VAL A 40 4.70 -7.48 1.53
C VAL A 40 4.92 -8.13 0.17
N LEU A 41 4.11 -7.74 -0.82
CA LEU A 41 4.25 -8.20 -2.21
C LEU A 41 5.30 -7.39 -2.98
N SER A 42 5.42 -6.11 -2.68
CA SER A 42 6.42 -5.24 -3.30
C SER A 42 6.60 -3.97 -2.48
N GLU A 43 7.84 -3.51 -2.36
CA GLU A 43 8.20 -2.23 -1.76
C GLU A 43 8.97 -1.40 -2.78
N ARG A 44 8.66 -0.10 -2.89
CA ARG A 44 9.45 0.85 -3.69
C ARG A 44 9.59 2.16 -2.92
N PRO A 45 10.81 2.71 -2.73
CA PRO A 45 12.11 2.09 -3.01
C PRO A 45 12.34 0.87 -2.10
N VAL A 46 12.97 -0.18 -2.62
CA VAL A 46 13.24 -1.41 -1.85
C VAL A 46 14.26 -1.11 -0.74
N GLY A 47 14.05 -1.68 0.44
CA GLY A 47 15.04 -1.66 1.52
C GLY A 47 15.10 -0.34 2.28
N GLN A 48 14.03 0.45 2.26
CA GLN A 48 13.93 1.72 2.99
C GLN A 48 13.06 1.60 4.26
N GLY A 49 12.61 0.39 4.59
CA GLY A 49 11.80 0.12 5.78
C GLY A 49 10.31 0.45 5.60
N PHE A 50 9.86 0.78 4.39
CA PHE A 50 8.45 1.07 4.15
C PHE A 50 7.60 -0.19 4.32
N GLY A 51 8.11 -1.38 4.00
CA GLY A 51 7.40 -2.64 4.19
C GLY A 51 7.04 -2.89 5.66
N GLU A 52 7.97 -2.64 6.57
CA GLU A 52 7.75 -2.80 8.01
C GLU A 52 6.73 -1.78 8.55
N ALA A 53 6.84 -0.52 8.12
CA ALA A 53 5.87 0.52 8.42
C ALA A 53 4.47 0.16 7.89
N ALA A 54 4.40 -0.38 6.67
CA ALA A 54 3.17 -0.81 6.04
C ALA A 54 2.50 -1.97 6.80
N LEU A 55 3.28 -2.97 7.24
CA LEU A 55 2.79 -4.06 8.08
C LEU A 55 2.28 -3.54 9.43
N SER A 56 2.96 -2.55 10.02
CA SER A 56 2.51 -1.91 11.27
C SER A 56 1.18 -1.16 11.10
N ALA A 57 1.03 -0.44 9.99
CA ALA A 57 -0.23 0.22 9.64
C ALA A 57 -1.34 -0.81 9.38
N ALA A 58 -1.04 -1.92 8.70
CA ALA A 58 -2.01 -2.97 8.42
C ALA A 58 -2.58 -3.62 9.69
N ARG A 59 -1.78 -3.78 10.75
CA ARG A 59 -2.25 -4.31 12.05
C ARG A 59 -3.30 -3.42 12.73
N GLN A 60 -3.30 -2.12 12.42
CA GLN A 60 -4.24 -1.15 12.96
C GLN A 60 -5.42 -0.90 12.01
N ALA A 61 -5.31 -1.34 10.76
CA ALA A 61 -6.35 -1.17 9.77
C ALA A 61 -7.57 -2.06 10.08
N ARG A 62 -8.75 -1.54 9.77
CA ARG A 62 -10.01 -2.25 9.87
C ARG A 62 -10.76 -2.08 8.56
N LEU A 63 -11.29 -3.19 8.05
CA LEU A 63 -12.08 -3.25 6.84
C LEU A 63 -13.45 -3.81 7.20
N GLU A 64 -14.53 -3.21 6.70
CA GLU A 64 -15.85 -3.82 6.79
C GLU A 64 -15.96 -4.92 5.72
N PRO A 65 -16.17 -6.19 6.11
CA PRO A 65 -16.38 -7.26 5.14
C PRO A 65 -17.66 -7.03 4.34
N ASP A 66 -17.62 -7.34 3.05
CA ASP A 66 -18.76 -7.22 2.14
C ASP A 66 -18.89 -8.49 1.28
N ALA A 67 -19.91 -8.55 0.43
CA ALA A 67 -20.14 -9.72 -0.42
C ALA A 67 -19.00 -10.01 -1.43
N LEU A 68 -18.21 -9.01 -1.80
CA LEU A 68 -17.05 -9.15 -2.69
C LEU A 68 -15.77 -9.51 -1.92
N ARG A 69 -15.70 -9.15 -0.64
CA ARG A 69 -14.57 -9.35 0.26
C ARG A 69 -15.06 -9.92 1.59
N PRO A 70 -15.52 -11.18 1.59
CA PRO A 70 -16.00 -11.83 2.80
C PRO A 70 -14.84 -12.11 3.78
N PRO A 71 -15.16 -12.44 5.05
CA PRO A 71 -14.16 -12.97 5.98
C PRO A 71 -13.43 -14.19 5.39
N GLY A 72 -12.13 -14.28 5.60
CA GLY A 72 -11.23 -15.27 5.01
C GLY A 72 -10.73 -14.92 3.61
N ALA A 73 -11.27 -13.88 2.96
CA ALA A 73 -10.79 -13.44 1.66
C ALA A 73 -9.42 -12.76 1.78
N LYS A 74 -8.58 -12.97 0.77
CA LYS A 74 -7.32 -12.24 0.58
C LYS A 74 -7.59 -10.92 -0.13
N VAL A 75 -7.08 -9.83 0.42
CA VAL A 75 -7.12 -8.50 -0.18
C VAL A 75 -5.72 -8.00 -0.49
N GLN A 76 -5.57 -7.38 -1.65
CA GLN A 76 -4.34 -6.69 -2.02
C GLN A 76 -4.59 -5.19 -2.12
N TYR A 77 -3.73 -4.39 -1.49
CA TYR A 77 -3.84 -2.94 -1.53
C TYR A 77 -2.46 -2.27 -1.46
N ASN A 78 -2.40 -1.02 -1.89
CA ASN A 78 -1.18 -0.24 -1.92
C ASN A 78 -1.22 0.85 -0.85
N ILE A 79 -0.20 0.88 0.01
CA ILE A 79 0.06 1.99 0.94
C ILE A 79 1.03 2.95 0.25
N ARG A 80 0.66 4.24 0.19
CA ARG A 80 1.50 5.30 -0.34
C ARG A 80 1.99 6.17 0.81
N PHE A 81 3.28 6.12 1.07
CA PHE A 81 3.95 6.97 2.03
C PHE A 81 4.32 8.29 1.37
N ARG A 82 3.99 9.36 2.08
CA ARG A 82 4.44 10.72 1.80
C ARG A 82 4.99 11.25 3.11
N LEU A 83 6.26 11.59 3.13
CA LEU A 83 6.79 12.43 4.19
C LEU A 83 6.29 13.84 3.88
N ASP A 84 5.14 14.19 4.42
CA ASP A 84 4.80 15.60 4.55
C ASP A 84 5.76 16.13 5.62
N GLU A 85 6.65 17.05 5.25
CA GLU A 85 7.47 17.80 6.21
C GLU A 85 6.54 18.30 7.32
N PRO A 86 6.86 18.03 8.61
CA PRO A 86 5.88 17.86 9.67
C PRO A 86 4.99 19.08 9.74
N ALA A 87 3.82 18.93 9.14
CA ALA A 87 2.74 19.87 9.17
C ALA A 87 3.18 21.35 8.94
N ALA A 88 2.75 21.89 7.80
CA ALA A 88 2.05 23.17 7.88
C ALA A 88 0.77 23.05 8.74
N LEU A 89 0.91 22.55 9.99
CA LEU A 89 0.01 22.84 11.10
C LEU A 89 0.16 24.34 11.21
N ASP A 90 -0.73 25.10 10.56
CA ASP A 90 -0.94 26.56 10.64
C ASP A 90 -1.33 27.24 9.31
N LEU A 91 -1.71 26.51 8.25
CA LEU A 91 -2.34 27.15 7.06
C LEU A 91 -3.70 26.57 6.64
N GLN A 92 -4.43 25.92 7.56
CA GLN A 92 -5.87 25.73 7.36
C GLN A 92 -6.60 26.94 7.96
N PRO A 93 -6.92 28.00 7.21
CA PRO A 93 -7.77 29.06 7.74
C PRO A 93 -9.11 28.44 8.18
N PRO A 94 -9.71 28.92 9.29
CA PRO A 94 -11.05 28.49 9.66
C PRO A 94 -11.99 28.75 8.48
N ARG A 95 -12.76 27.74 8.07
CA ARG A 95 -13.84 27.95 7.12
C ARG A 95 -14.84 28.90 7.81
N ALA A 96 -14.98 30.10 7.26
CA ALA A 96 -16.03 31.06 7.62
C ALA A 96 -17.40 30.56 7.12
#